data_AF-A0A7W1K6V3-F1
#
_entry.id   AF-A0A7W1K6V3-F1
#
_cell.length_a   1.000
_cell.length_b   1.000
_cell.length_c   1.000
_cell.angle_alpha   90.00
_cell.angle_beta   90.00
_cell.angle_gamma   90.00
#
_symmetry.space_group_name_H-M   'P 1'
#
loop_
_entity.id
_entity.type
_entity.pdbx_description
1 polymer ?
#
loop_
_entity_poly.entity_id
_entity_poly.type
_entity_poly.pdbx_seq_one_letter_code
_entity_poly.pdbx_strand_id
1 'polypeptide(L)'
;MHHVPATFDTAHRERRATPCSELLAGEAGFSIIEVMVSVLVLVIGLLAVLGMLTGAIGTTSANNQYVGATNLTRELVEAARSADVYDTLTTAQIPVTLQARGLGSGTPWTIVRRGVTYTIAARACVVDSPADKLESPAPVNVCTPQLTGPTGDTNGDDFRRLSFDISWLKGSRIRSLTQTELIVNPTGGLGPRIRSVSPLTQTITNSATTTASVTFLTSPADAVQWHADDGRSAGSATLSTTTPNTWTATWPLGATGSGNEVLDGTYQVIAQAFDARSIAGDAKLASVTLNRRRPYAPPSLAGGYNSRLGLTVDLSWSLNSERDIAGYRVYWTGLDGVLGSGIDVRVCPALLASTSTLAPTTTNCTDFLPTISGLTKYSVVALDRDPAGALREGDERSYWVGALGTRPAPPTGPLSATTVDEKANLSWSPPASGSPIFYRIYRDGTDRGDRYDRTATTATTWKDGQGGTVFHDYWITAVDSAYNESDPIGPVRWTP
;
A
#
# COMPACT_ATOMS: atom_id res chain seq x y z
N MET A 1 -9.80 2.26 -54.21
CA MET A 1 -9.92 3.73 -54.16
C MET A 1 -8.51 4.28 -54.04
N HIS A 2 -7.92 4.77 -55.14
CA HIS A 2 -7.73 6.20 -55.46
C HIS A 2 -6.66 6.87 -54.56
N HIS A 3 -5.62 7.56 -55.05
CA HIS A 3 -5.23 7.94 -56.43
C HIS A 3 -3.69 8.11 -56.54
N VAL A 4 -3.14 8.00 -57.76
CA VAL A 4 -1.74 8.33 -58.20
C VAL A 4 -1.82 9.55 -59.17
N PRO A 5 -0.75 10.11 -59.82
CA PRO A 5 0.72 10.15 -59.60
C PRO A 5 1.37 11.57 -59.84
N ALA A 6 2.71 11.68 -59.78
CA ALA A 6 3.57 12.51 -60.68
C ALA A 6 5.07 12.18 -60.42
N THR A 7 5.80 11.41 -61.24
CA THR A 7 6.45 11.70 -62.55
C THR A 7 7.58 12.74 -62.52
N PHE A 8 8.82 12.30 -62.79
CA PHE A 8 9.79 13.04 -63.61
C PHE A 8 10.63 12.07 -64.45
N ASP A 9 11.06 12.53 -65.63
CA ASP A 9 11.31 11.70 -66.81
C ASP A 9 12.79 11.51 -67.16
N THR A 10 13.10 10.43 -67.87
CA THR A 10 14.43 10.07 -68.38
C THR A 10 14.62 10.54 -69.82
N ALA A 11 15.59 11.43 -70.06
CA ALA A 11 15.97 11.86 -71.42
C ALA A 11 17.33 11.31 -71.87
N HIS A 12 17.32 10.61 -73.00
CA HIS A 12 18.49 10.07 -73.70
C HIS A 12 19.52 11.14 -74.11
N ARG A 13 20.79 10.72 -74.28
CA ARG A 13 21.75 11.43 -75.14
C ARG A 13 22.59 10.44 -75.95
N GLU A 14 22.27 10.29 -77.24
CA GLU A 14 22.97 9.38 -78.13
C GLU A 14 24.23 9.99 -78.76
N ARG A 15 25.35 9.30 -78.52
CA ARG A 15 26.46 8.93 -79.43
C ARG A 15 26.65 9.72 -80.74
N ARG A 16 27.92 10.10 -80.99
CA ARG A 16 28.57 10.03 -82.32
C ARG A 16 29.96 9.40 -82.22
N ALA A 17 30.38 8.75 -83.30
CA ALA A 17 31.68 8.10 -83.52
C ALA A 17 31.95 8.10 -85.05
N THR A 18 33.10 7.70 -85.60
CA THR A 18 34.32 7.05 -85.07
C THR A 18 35.54 7.63 -85.83
N PRO A 19 36.81 7.34 -85.46
CA PRO A 19 37.47 6.20 -86.10
C PRO A 19 38.51 5.44 -85.24
N CYS A 20 38.94 4.30 -85.75
CA CYS A 20 39.95 3.40 -85.18
C CYS A 20 41.33 3.68 -85.81
N SER A 21 42.39 3.80 -84.99
CA SER A 21 43.78 3.60 -85.40
C SER A 21 44.67 3.31 -84.19
N GLU A 22 45.21 2.10 -84.17
CA GLU A 22 46.48 1.65 -83.58
C GLU A 22 47.23 2.58 -82.60
N LEU A 23 47.48 2.09 -81.38
CA LEU A 23 48.82 1.58 -80.98
C LEU A 23 48.80 1.00 -79.55
N LEU A 24 49.65 0.01 -79.31
CA LEU A 24 49.92 -0.56 -77.99
C LEU A 24 50.82 0.36 -77.14
N ALA A 25 50.81 0.10 -75.83
CA ALA A 25 51.56 0.78 -74.75
C ALA A 25 51.01 2.16 -74.32
N GLY A 26 51.03 2.50 -73.03
CA GLY A 26 51.61 1.80 -71.90
C GLY A 26 50.64 1.50 -70.77
N GLU A 27 50.75 0.32 -70.16
CA GLU A 27 50.47 0.17 -68.74
C GLU A 27 51.48 1.03 -67.97
N ALA A 28 51.13 2.29 -67.71
CA ALA A 28 51.76 3.07 -66.66
C ALA A 28 51.29 2.49 -65.31
N GLY A 29 51.81 1.31 -64.97
CA GLY A 29 51.62 0.74 -63.64
C GLY A 29 52.06 1.75 -62.60
N PHE A 30 51.21 1.97 -61.58
CA PHE A 30 51.47 2.94 -60.52
C PHE A 30 52.92 2.82 -60.05
N SER A 31 53.66 3.93 -60.11
CA SER A 31 55.06 3.90 -59.68
C SER A 31 55.10 3.49 -58.20
N ILE A 32 56.12 2.72 -57.80
CA ILE A 32 56.21 2.24 -56.41
C ILE A 32 56.16 3.41 -55.40
N ILE A 33 56.67 4.57 -55.82
CA ILE A 33 56.63 5.85 -55.09
C ILE A 33 55.18 6.32 -54.86
N GLU A 34 54.31 6.25 -55.86
CA GLU A 34 52.93 6.74 -55.80
C GLU A 34 52.06 5.86 -54.88
N VAL A 35 52.26 4.54 -54.93
CA VAL A 35 51.65 3.58 -53.99
C VAL A 35 52.16 3.83 -52.57
N MET A 36 53.47 4.03 -52.38
CA MET A 36 54.06 4.34 -51.07
C MET A 36 53.54 5.67 -50.50
N VAL A 37 53.36 6.71 -51.31
CA VAL A 37 52.79 8.00 -50.87
C VAL A 37 51.32 7.85 -50.48
N SER A 38 50.54 7.09 -51.25
CA SER A 38 49.13 6.82 -50.94
C SER A 38 48.98 6.03 -49.63
N VAL A 39 49.82 5.03 -49.39
CA VAL A 39 49.87 4.28 -48.11
C VAL A 39 50.28 5.20 -46.96
N LEU A 40 51.28 6.08 -47.14
CA LEU A 40 51.71 7.03 -46.11
C LEU A 40 50.58 8.00 -45.71
N VAL A 41 49.89 8.59 -46.69
CA VAL A 41 48.76 9.50 -46.44
C VAL A 41 47.61 8.77 -45.74
N LEU A 42 47.31 7.53 -46.13
CA LEU A 42 46.28 6.71 -45.49
C LEU A 42 46.63 6.35 -44.04
N VAL A 43 47.89 6.01 -43.75
CA VAL A 43 48.37 5.76 -42.38
C VAL A 43 48.26 7.00 -41.50
N ILE A 44 48.67 8.18 -41.99
CA ILE A 44 48.54 9.45 -41.26
C ILE A 44 47.05 9.78 -41.00
N GLY A 45 46.19 9.59 -42.00
CA GLY A 45 44.74 9.78 -41.86
C GLY A 45 44.13 8.85 -40.80
N LEU A 46 44.49 7.56 -40.82
CA LEU A 46 44.02 6.59 -39.82
C LEU A 46 44.50 6.93 -38.40
N LEU A 47 45.76 7.34 -38.24
CA LEU A 47 46.30 7.77 -36.95
C LEU A 47 45.59 9.02 -36.41
N ALA A 48 45.25 9.99 -37.27
CA ALA A 48 44.47 11.16 -36.87
C ALA A 48 43.05 10.78 -36.39
N VAL A 49 42.36 9.88 -37.11
CA VAL A 49 41.03 9.39 -36.71
C VAL A 49 41.09 8.60 -35.39
N LEU A 50 42.09 7.74 -35.19
CA LEU A 50 42.30 7.01 -33.93
C LEU A 50 42.58 7.96 -32.75
N GLY A 51 43.35 9.04 -32.99
CA GLY A 51 43.57 10.09 -32.01
C GLY A 51 42.27 10.80 -31.61
N MET A 52 41.44 11.19 -32.59
CA MET A 52 40.12 11.80 -32.35
C MET A 52 39.19 10.84 -31.60
N LEU A 53 39.12 9.56 -31.99
CA LEU A 53 38.29 8.55 -31.33
C LEU A 53 38.71 8.34 -29.86
N THR A 54 40.02 8.26 -29.60
CA THR A 54 40.56 8.12 -28.23
C THR A 54 40.24 9.35 -27.38
N GLY A 55 40.35 10.55 -27.96
CA GLY A 55 39.93 11.81 -27.33
C GLY A 55 38.44 11.84 -27.00
N ALA A 56 37.59 11.41 -27.93
CA ALA A 56 36.13 11.33 -27.74
C ALA A 56 35.75 10.34 -26.64
N ILE A 57 36.32 9.13 -26.64
CA ILE A 57 36.09 8.15 -25.56
C ILE A 57 36.56 8.72 -24.20
N GLY A 58 37.71 9.41 -24.19
CA GLY A 58 38.27 10.04 -22.99
C GLY A 58 37.44 11.21 -22.43
N THR A 59 36.68 11.92 -23.26
CA THR A 59 35.71 12.96 -22.84
C THR A 59 34.38 12.36 -22.44
N THR A 60 33.82 11.40 -23.20
CA THR A 60 32.61 10.67 -22.80
C THR A 60 32.77 9.97 -21.45
N SER A 61 33.91 9.31 -21.22
CA SER A 61 34.25 8.71 -19.92
C SER A 61 34.31 9.76 -18.80
N ALA A 62 34.86 10.95 -19.07
CA ALA A 62 34.86 12.07 -18.12
C ALA A 62 33.43 12.50 -17.75
N ASN A 63 32.59 12.72 -18.76
CA ASN A 63 31.23 13.20 -18.58
C ASN A 63 30.39 12.16 -17.82
N ASN A 64 30.59 10.87 -18.12
CA ASN A 64 29.96 9.77 -17.37
C ASN A 64 30.40 9.71 -15.90
N GLN A 65 31.65 10.05 -15.58
CA GLN A 65 32.13 10.19 -14.19
C GLN A 65 31.48 11.39 -13.49
N TYR A 66 31.40 12.55 -14.16
CA TYR A 66 30.74 13.73 -13.59
C TYR A 66 29.24 13.51 -13.36
N VAL A 67 28.52 12.90 -14.31
CA VAL A 67 27.12 12.50 -14.14
C VAL A 67 26.98 11.47 -13.01
N GLY A 68 27.92 10.55 -12.88
CA GLY A 68 27.99 9.61 -11.75
C GLY A 68 28.12 10.31 -10.41
N ALA A 69 29.04 11.26 -10.29
CA ALA A 69 29.24 12.08 -9.10
C ALA A 69 27.98 12.91 -8.75
N THR A 70 27.42 13.67 -9.70
CA THR A 70 26.23 14.51 -9.46
C THR A 70 25.02 13.69 -9.04
N ASN A 71 24.77 12.54 -9.69
CA ASN A 71 23.67 11.66 -9.33
C ASN A 71 23.88 11.05 -7.93
N LEU A 72 25.12 10.67 -7.59
CA LEU A 72 25.47 10.19 -6.26
C LEU A 72 25.28 11.28 -5.19
N THR A 73 25.74 12.52 -5.41
CA THR A 73 25.54 13.58 -4.42
C THR A 73 24.06 13.86 -4.20
N ARG A 74 23.26 13.84 -5.26
CA ARG A 74 21.80 13.93 -5.13
C ARG A 74 21.20 12.75 -4.36
N GLU A 75 21.63 11.52 -4.62
CA GLU A 75 21.20 10.32 -3.88
C GLU A 75 21.50 10.46 -2.37
N LEU A 76 22.69 10.95 -2.00
CA LEU A 76 23.07 11.20 -0.60
C LEU A 76 22.23 12.29 0.06
N VAL A 77 21.95 13.38 -0.66
CA VAL A 77 21.14 14.51 -0.17
C VAL A 77 19.67 14.11 0.02
N GLU A 78 19.06 13.42 -0.94
CA GLU A 78 17.69 12.93 -0.82
C GLU A 78 17.56 11.90 0.32
N ALA A 79 18.54 11.02 0.50
CA ALA A 79 18.58 10.08 1.62
C ALA A 79 18.74 10.77 2.98
N ALA A 80 19.44 11.90 3.03
CA ALA A 80 19.61 12.74 4.22
C ALA A 80 18.36 13.58 4.55
N ARG A 81 17.56 13.98 3.54
CA ARG A 81 16.33 14.78 3.71
C ARG A 81 15.19 14.01 4.38
N SER A 82 15.23 12.68 4.44
CA SER A 82 14.20 11.89 5.14
C SER A 82 14.17 12.22 6.65
N ALA A 83 12.97 12.48 7.21
CA ALA A 83 12.80 12.96 8.58
C ALA A 83 13.47 12.06 9.65
N ASP A 84 13.51 10.74 9.44
CA ASP A 84 14.16 9.79 10.37
C ASP A 84 15.70 9.86 10.37
N VAL A 85 16.30 10.63 9.46
CA VAL A 85 17.75 10.90 9.43
C VAL A 85 18.07 12.27 10.06
N TYR A 86 17.09 13.17 10.21
CA TYR A 86 17.32 14.57 10.61
C TYR A 86 18.11 14.70 11.92
N ASP A 87 17.74 13.96 12.97
CA ASP A 87 18.48 13.97 14.26
C ASP A 87 19.93 13.46 14.13
N THR A 88 20.20 12.63 13.13
CA THR A 88 21.55 12.12 12.84
C THR A 88 22.34 13.01 11.89
N LEU A 89 21.80 14.17 11.46
CA LEU A 89 22.48 15.17 10.64
C LEU A 89 23.56 15.93 11.43
N THR A 90 24.62 15.19 11.77
CA THR A 90 25.87 15.68 12.34
C THR A 90 27.04 15.13 11.53
N THR A 91 28.14 15.87 11.47
CA THR A 91 29.38 15.47 10.77
C THR A 91 29.87 14.06 11.17
N ALA A 92 29.60 13.62 12.41
CA ALA A 92 29.99 12.30 12.90
C ALA A 92 29.00 11.17 12.51
N GLN A 93 27.68 11.42 12.57
CA GLN A 93 26.68 10.35 12.41
C GLN A 93 26.18 10.16 10.98
N ILE A 94 26.23 11.18 10.11
CA ILE A 94 25.77 11.06 8.72
C ILE A 94 26.45 9.89 7.96
N PRO A 95 27.78 9.69 8.03
CA PRO A 95 28.41 8.54 7.39
C PRO A 95 27.86 7.22 7.94
N VAL A 96 27.65 7.11 9.26
CA VAL A 96 27.13 5.89 9.89
C VAL A 96 25.70 5.59 9.41
N THR A 97 24.80 6.57 9.47
CA THR A 97 23.38 6.41 9.08
C THR A 97 23.24 6.07 7.59
N LEU A 98 24.01 6.74 6.71
CA LEU A 98 23.89 6.52 5.27
C LEU A 98 24.61 5.23 4.81
N GLN A 99 25.74 4.84 5.42
CA GLN A 99 26.36 3.54 5.18
C GLN A 99 25.45 2.39 5.64
N ALA A 100 24.73 2.53 6.77
CA ALA A 100 23.72 1.55 7.21
C ALA A 100 22.55 1.39 6.22
N ARG A 101 22.28 2.41 5.38
CA ARG A 101 21.33 2.37 4.26
C ARG A 101 21.95 1.87 2.94
N GLY A 102 23.19 1.36 2.98
CA GLY A 102 23.89 0.80 1.81
C GLY A 102 24.56 1.84 0.90
N LEU A 103 24.64 3.11 1.30
CA LEU A 103 25.24 4.19 0.50
C LEU A 103 26.76 4.25 0.69
N GLY A 104 27.44 3.18 0.28
CA GLY A 104 28.90 3.03 0.42
C GLY A 104 29.32 2.48 1.78
N SER A 105 30.62 2.48 2.05
CA SER A 105 31.19 1.92 3.28
C SER A 105 32.58 2.47 3.62
N GLY A 106 33.02 2.23 4.85
CA GLY A 106 34.42 2.34 5.28
C GLY A 106 34.85 3.74 5.77
N THR A 107 36.13 3.82 6.13
CA THR A 107 36.83 5.03 6.55
C THR A 107 38.20 5.07 5.85
N PRO A 108 38.44 5.96 4.86
CA PRO A 108 37.51 6.98 4.36
C PRO A 108 36.26 6.37 3.72
N TRP A 109 35.13 7.09 3.81
CA TRP A 109 33.86 6.64 3.25
C TRP A 109 33.93 6.64 1.72
N THR A 110 33.73 5.48 1.12
CA THR A 110 33.79 5.31 -0.33
C THR A 110 32.58 4.57 -0.88
N ILE A 111 32.27 4.80 -2.15
CA ILE A 111 31.25 4.07 -2.90
C ILE A 111 31.72 3.85 -4.34
N VAL A 112 31.45 2.67 -4.90
CA VAL A 112 31.78 2.34 -6.28
C VAL A 112 30.52 2.43 -7.13
N ARG A 113 30.53 3.26 -8.18
CA ARG A 113 29.47 3.32 -9.20
C ARG A 113 30.12 3.18 -10.58
N ARG A 114 29.65 2.21 -11.38
CA ARG A 114 30.12 1.95 -12.76
C ARG A 114 31.65 1.82 -12.88
N GLY A 115 32.30 1.13 -11.93
CA GLY A 115 33.75 0.92 -11.91
C GLY A 115 34.58 2.13 -11.46
N VAL A 116 33.95 3.20 -10.98
CA VAL A 116 34.61 4.40 -10.46
C VAL A 116 34.39 4.46 -8.95
N THR A 117 35.48 4.56 -8.19
CA THR A 117 35.44 4.76 -6.74
C THR A 117 35.36 6.25 -6.44
N TYR A 118 34.32 6.65 -5.71
CA TYR A 118 34.11 7.98 -5.19
C TYR A 118 34.38 7.97 -3.68
N THR A 119 35.19 8.89 -3.20
CA THR A 119 35.43 9.17 -1.78
C THR A 119 34.56 10.34 -1.35
N ILE A 120 33.83 10.16 -0.26
CA ILE A 120 32.83 11.12 0.25
C ILE A 120 33.30 11.65 1.61
N ALA A 121 33.23 12.96 1.81
CA ALA A 121 33.23 13.58 3.12
C ALA A 121 31.92 14.34 3.33
N ALA A 122 31.28 14.18 4.49
CA ALA A 122 30.08 14.91 4.88
C ALA A 122 30.40 15.89 5.99
N ARG A 123 29.71 17.04 5.99
CA ARG A 123 29.74 18.05 7.05
C ARG A 123 28.31 18.49 7.31
N ALA A 124 27.91 18.58 8.58
CA ALA A 124 26.62 19.12 8.95
C ALA A 124 26.70 20.03 10.17
N CYS A 125 25.95 21.13 10.14
CA CYS A 125 25.82 22.08 11.25
C CYS A 125 24.38 22.63 11.32
N VAL A 126 24.00 23.12 12.51
CA VAL A 126 22.69 23.72 12.78
C VAL A 126 22.66 25.15 12.25
N VAL A 127 21.59 25.56 11.59
CA VAL A 127 21.29 26.95 11.25
C VAL A 127 20.07 27.37 12.05
N ASP A 128 20.34 28.21 13.03
CA ASP A 128 19.42 28.92 13.93
C ASP A 128 18.90 30.18 13.21
N SER A 129 17.57 30.32 13.12
CA SER A 129 16.86 31.28 12.28
C SER A 129 16.60 32.60 13.02
N PRO A 130 17.06 33.76 12.52
CA PRO A 130 16.72 35.04 13.14
C PRO A 130 15.25 35.47 12.93
N ALA A 131 14.44 34.69 12.20
CA ALA A 131 13.04 35.04 11.89
C ALA A 131 12.10 34.88 13.11
N ASP A 132 12.36 33.87 13.93
CA ASP A 132 11.65 33.51 15.15
C ASP A 132 12.45 33.81 16.44
N LYS A 133 13.61 34.47 16.25
CA LYS A 133 14.70 34.77 17.21
C LYS A 133 15.67 33.60 17.34
N LEU A 134 16.88 33.92 17.77
CA LEU A 134 17.95 32.97 18.00
C LEU A 134 17.88 32.32 19.40
N GLU A 135 18.33 31.08 19.50
CA GLU A 135 18.55 30.39 20.77
C GLU A 135 19.74 31.02 21.53
N SER A 136 19.64 31.11 22.86
CA SER A 136 20.69 31.68 23.71
C SER A 136 20.85 30.87 25.01
N PRO A 137 21.96 30.13 25.20
CA PRO A 137 23.15 30.06 24.34
C PRO A 137 22.87 29.38 22.98
N ALA A 138 23.73 29.64 22.00
CA ALA A 138 23.60 29.09 20.66
C ALA A 138 23.59 27.55 20.63
N PRO A 139 22.90 26.92 19.67
CA PRO A 139 22.73 25.47 19.64
C PRO A 139 24.06 24.73 19.42
N VAL A 140 24.13 23.51 19.94
CA VAL A 140 25.31 22.65 19.78
C VAL A 140 25.54 22.36 18.29
N ASN A 141 26.78 22.54 17.83
CA ASN A 141 27.17 22.37 16.43
C ASN A 141 26.48 23.38 15.47
N VAL A 142 26.21 24.61 15.94
CA VAL A 142 25.80 25.74 15.10
C VAL A 142 26.80 26.02 13.98
N CYS A 143 26.30 26.40 12.81
CA CYS A 143 27.10 26.77 11.66
C CYS A 143 27.92 28.02 11.93
N THR A 144 29.19 28.00 11.54
CA THR A 144 30.06 29.18 11.58
C THR A 144 30.16 29.86 10.21
N PRO A 145 30.19 31.21 10.16
CA PRO A 145 29.74 32.12 11.23
C PRO A 145 28.24 31.94 11.53
N GLN A 146 27.84 32.15 12.79
CA GLN A 146 26.43 32.11 13.20
C GLN A 146 25.70 33.36 12.66
N LEU A 147 24.39 33.23 12.42
CA LEU A 147 23.53 34.37 12.08
C LEU A 147 23.37 35.31 13.29
N THR A 148 23.09 36.59 13.02
CA THR A 148 22.90 37.61 14.04
C THR A 148 21.46 38.08 14.07
N GLY A 149 20.84 38.14 15.25
CA GLY A 149 19.44 38.51 15.41
C GLY A 149 19.04 38.72 16.89
N PRO A 150 17.78 39.07 17.15
CA PRO A 150 17.24 39.07 18.52
C PRO A 150 17.26 37.64 19.09
N THR A 151 17.39 37.50 20.41
CA THR A 151 17.35 36.20 21.10
C THR A 151 16.00 35.97 21.77
N GLY A 152 15.73 34.70 22.11
CA GLY A 152 14.56 34.29 22.88
C GLY A 152 13.69 33.24 22.21
N ASP A 153 14.25 32.48 21.27
CA ASP A 153 13.74 31.16 20.92
C ASP A 153 14.32 30.08 21.86
N THR A 154 13.66 28.92 21.90
CA THR A 154 13.95 27.76 22.77
C THR A 154 14.34 26.48 22.00
N ASN A 155 14.47 26.55 20.68
CA ASN A 155 14.75 25.43 19.78
C ASN A 155 15.44 25.89 18.48
N GLY A 156 16.69 26.36 18.54
CA GLY A 156 17.42 26.92 17.39
C GLY A 156 17.86 25.90 16.32
N ASP A 157 17.16 24.77 16.21
CA ASP A 157 17.38 23.68 15.25
C ASP A 157 16.39 23.76 14.08
N ASP A 158 16.34 24.91 13.40
CA ASP A 158 15.38 25.18 12.32
C ASP A 158 15.78 24.52 11.00
N PHE A 159 17.08 24.51 10.71
CA PHE A 159 17.64 23.85 9.54
C PHE A 159 18.97 23.16 9.86
N ARG A 160 19.27 22.10 9.13
CA ARG A 160 20.61 21.49 9.05
C ARG A 160 21.25 21.87 7.73
N ARG A 161 22.36 22.62 7.77
CA ARG A 161 23.19 22.84 6.58
C ARG A 161 24.09 21.63 6.38
N LEU A 162 23.81 20.87 5.33
CA LEU A 162 24.54 19.67 4.93
C LEU A 162 25.43 19.97 3.73
N SER A 163 26.69 19.55 3.77
CA SER A 163 27.64 19.63 2.66
C SER A 163 28.25 18.25 2.41
N PHE A 164 28.19 17.78 1.17
CA PHE A 164 28.89 16.58 0.71
C PHE A 164 30.00 16.98 -0.26
N ASP A 165 31.24 16.69 0.13
CA ASP A 165 32.45 16.80 -0.70
C ASP A 165 32.72 15.41 -1.33
N ILE A 166 32.43 15.24 -2.62
CA ILE A 166 32.73 14.00 -3.36
C ILE A 166 34.01 14.19 -4.18
N SER A 167 34.90 13.20 -4.16
CA SER A 167 36.13 13.18 -4.96
C SER A 167 36.40 11.82 -5.60
N TRP A 168 37.06 11.80 -6.76
CA TRP A 168 37.44 10.57 -7.46
C TRP A 168 38.70 10.78 -8.32
N LEU A 169 39.37 9.69 -8.68
CA LEU A 169 40.54 9.73 -9.55
C LEU A 169 40.15 9.63 -11.04
N LYS A 170 40.71 10.50 -11.88
CA LYS A 170 40.73 10.35 -13.34
C LYS A 170 42.18 10.33 -13.82
N GLY A 171 42.73 9.13 -13.99
CA GLY A 171 44.18 8.95 -14.17
C GLY A 171 44.92 9.44 -12.92
N SER A 172 45.95 10.27 -13.10
CA SER A 172 46.70 10.88 -11.99
C SER A 172 46.05 12.12 -11.37
N ARG A 173 44.89 12.59 -11.86
CA ARG A 173 44.24 13.81 -11.36
C ARG A 173 43.03 13.47 -10.49
N ILE A 174 42.99 14.03 -9.28
CA ILE A 174 41.78 14.06 -8.47
C ILE A 174 40.79 15.05 -9.09
N ARG A 175 39.52 14.64 -9.19
CA ARG A 175 38.37 15.49 -9.47
C ARG A 175 37.48 15.53 -8.24
N SER A 176 36.75 16.63 -8.07
CA SER A 176 35.81 16.78 -6.96
C SER A 176 34.56 17.56 -7.37
N LEU A 177 33.52 17.39 -6.57
CA LEU A 177 32.24 18.08 -6.62
C LEU A 177 31.76 18.27 -5.17
N THR A 178 31.42 19.50 -4.80
CA THR A 178 30.76 19.79 -3.51
C THR A 178 29.31 20.17 -3.78
N GLN A 179 28.38 19.64 -2.99
CA GLN A 179 26.99 20.09 -2.96
C GLN A 179 26.60 20.43 -1.52
N THR A 180 25.99 21.60 -1.34
CA THR A 180 25.48 22.07 -0.05
C THR A 180 23.97 22.25 -0.15
N GLU A 181 23.23 21.81 0.86
CA GLU A 181 21.78 22.00 1.00
C GLU A 181 21.42 22.41 2.43
N LEU A 182 20.30 23.13 2.57
CA LEU A 182 19.62 23.34 3.85
C LEU A 182 18.44 22.37 3.93
N ILE A 183 18.52 21.42 4.86
CA ILE A 183 17.41 20.52 5.19
C ILE A 183 16.60 21.20 6.28
N VAL A 184 15.33 21.49 6.00
CA VAL A 184 14.38 22.06 6.96
C VAL A 184 14.09 21.04 8.05
N ASN A 185 13.98 21.49 9.30
CA ASN A 185 13.43 20.71 10.38
C ASN A 185 12.01 20.21 10.00
N PRO A 186 11.69 18.91 10.14
CA PRO A 186 10.35 18.37 9.89
C PRO A 186 9.20 19.08 10.65
N THR A 187 9.49 19.78 11.76
CA THR A 187 8.50 20.59 12.51
C THR A 187 8.54 22.08 12.17
N GLY A 188 9.36 22.48 11.20
CA GLY A 188 9.60 23.87 10.82
C GLY A 188 10.27 24.71 11.91
N GLY A 189 10.92 24.09 12.90
CA GLY A 189 11.50 24.76 14.08
C GLY A 189 10.48 25.04 15.20
N LEU A 190 9.21 25.18 14.84
CA LEU A 190 8.18 25.76 15.72
C LEU A 190 7.73 24.88 16.89
N GLY A 191 7.84 23.55 16.78
CA GLY A 191 7.29 22.59 17.75
C GLY A 191 8.23 21.43 18.11
N PRO A 192 8.09 20.82 19.32
CA PRO A 192 9.02 19.80 19.81
C PRO A 192 8.93 18.49 19.03
N ARG A 193 10.06 17.79 18.92
CA ARG A 193 10.21 16.62 18.05
C ARG A 193 10.19 15.32 18.81
N ILE A 194 9.54 14.30 18.27
CA ILE A 194 9.64 12.92 18.77
C ILE A 194 10.85 12.24 18.09
N ARG A 195 11.93 12.09 18.86
CA ARG A 195 13.23 11.56 18.43
C ARG A 195 13.26 10.03 18.33
N SER A 196 12.52 9.34 19.20
CA SER A 196 12.36 7.88 19.11
C SER A 196 11.05 7.41 19.73
N VAL A 197 10.58 6.26 19.23
CA VAL A 197 9.38 5.55 19.69
C VAL A 197 9.80 4.16 20.13
N SER A 198 9.37 3.71 21.31
CA SER A 198 9.73 2.41 21.87
C SER A 198 8.57 1.77 22.63
N PRO A 199 8.14 0.54 22.30
CA PRO A 199 8.51 -0.21 21.09
C PRO A 199 7.92 0.45 19.83
N LEU A 200 8.60 0.34 18.68
CA LEU A 200 8.03 0.74 17.37
C LEU A 200 6.93 -0.23 16.93
N THR A 201 7.08 -1.51 17.28
CA THR A 201 6.11 -2.58 17.03
C THR A 201 5.91 -3.40 18.31
N GLN A 202 4.68 -3.52 18.80
CA GLN A 202 4.32 -4.34 19.95
C GLN A 202 3.33 -5.42 19.55
N THR A 203 3.45 -6.62 20.13
CA THR A 203 2.42 -7.66 20.02
C THR A 203 2.00 -8.09 21.43
N ILE A 204 0.69 -8.09 21.69
CA ILE A 204 0.11 -8.40 23.00
C ILE A 204 -0.80 -9.62 22.85
N THR A 205 -0.37 -10.73 23.45
CA THR A 205 -1.04 -12.04 23.31
C THR A 205 -1.62 -12.58 24.62
N ASN A 206 -1.37 -11.92 25.74
CA ASN A 206 -1.87 -12.32 27.05
C ASN A 206 -3.25 -11.69 27.29
N SER A 207 -4.28 -12.52 27.48
CA SER A 207 -5.65 -12.09 27.80
C SER A 207 -5.77 -11.29 29.11
N ALA A 208 -4.83 -11.46 30.04
CA ALA A 208 -4.78 -10.69 31.28
C ALA A 208 -4.22 -9.26 31.10
N THR A 209 -3.64 -8.93 29.93
CA THR A 209 -3.09 -7.59 29.67
C THR A 209 -4.21 -6.60 29.34
N THR A 210 -4.46 -5.68 30.26
CA THR A 210 -5.51 -4.64 30.19
C THR A 210 -5.00 -3.27 29.74
N THR A 211 -3.69 -3.09 29.57
CA THR A 211 -3.05 -1.86 29.09
C THR A 211 -1.92 -2.16 28.10
N ALA A 212 -1.76 -1.30 27.10
CA ALA A 212 -0.55 -1.19 26.30
C ALA A 212 0.22 0.09 26.69
N SER A 213 1.52 0.13 26.41
CA SER A 213 2.34 1.31 26.67
C SER A 213 3.34 1.55 25.55
N VAL A 214 3.40 2.78 25.08
CA VAL A 214 4.36 3.25 24.08
C VAL A 214 5.09 4.46 24.65
N THR A 215 6.41 4.42 24.60
CA THR A 215 7.30 5.46 25.11
C THR A 215 7.86 6.30 23.98
N PHE A 216 7.82 7.62 24.14
CA PHE A 216 8.28 8.63 23.20
C PHE A 216 9.39 9.45 23.83
N LEU A 217 10.58 9.46 23.23
CA LEU A 217 11.66 10.37 23.61
C LEU A 217 11.55 11.64 22.77
N THR A 218 11.52 12.81 23.40
CA THR A 218 11.34 14.09 22.72
C THR A 218 12.57 15.01 22.82
N SER A 219 12.59 16.09 22.03
CA SER A 219 13.24 17.35 22.46
C SER A 219 12.50 17.93 23.69
N PRO A 220 12.96 19.00 24.35
CA PRO A 220 12.18 19.66 25.40
C PRO A 220 10.76 19.97 24.90
N ALA A 221 9.76 19.50 25.63
CA ALA A 221 8.34 19.59 25.31
C ALA A 221 7.56 19.85 26.60
N ASP A 222 6.42 20.54 26.50
CA ASP A 222 5.53 20.84 27.62
C ASP A 222 4.44 19.77 27.77
N ALA A 223 3.98 19.21 26.64
CA ALA A 223 3.05 18.09 26.62
C ALA A 223 3.32 17.13 25.45
N VAL A 224 2.87 15.88 25.59
CA VAL A 224 2.71 14.92 24.48
C VAL A 224 1.28 14.40 24.50
N GLN A 225 0.57 14.56 23.38
CA GLN A 225 -0.77 14.00 23.18
C GLN A 225 -0.68 12.77 22.28
N TRP A 226 -1.52 11.76 22.54
CA TRP A 226 -1.57 10.53 21.75
C TRP A 226 -3.01 10.07 21.50
N HIS A 227 -3.20 9.28 20.45
CA HIS A 227 -4.42 8.55 20.16
C HIS A 227 -4.12 7.19 19.52
N ALA A 228 -5.04 6.25 19.65
CA ALA A 228 -5.06 5.03 18.86
C ALA A 228 -6.12 5.16 17.75
N ASP A 229 -5.92 4.46 16.63
CA ASP A 229 -6.89 4.39 15.53
C ASP A 229 -8.10 3.46 15.82
N ASP A 230 -8.33 3.09 17.08
CA ASP A 230 -9.48 2.30 17.53
C ASP A 230 -10.81 3.07 17.55
N GLY A 231 -10.76 4.39 17.29
CA GLY A 231 -11.92 5.28 17.25
C GLY A 231 -12.41 5.76 18.63
N ARG A 232 -11.67 5.47 19.71
CA ARG A 232 -12.07 5.76 21.10
C ARG A 232 -10.95 6.27 21.99
N SER A 233 -9.74 5.73 21.86
CA SER A 233 -8.68 5.88 22.84
C SER A 233 -7.74 7.03 22.48
N ALA A 234 -7.69 8.02 23.36
CA ALA A 234 -6.76 9.15 23.27
C ALA A 234 -6.45 9.68 24.67
N GLY A 235 -5.38 10.47 24.79
CA GLY A 235 -5.06 11.19 26.01
C GLY A 235 -3.69 11.85 25.96
N SER A 236 -3.26 12.38 27.10
CA SER A 236 -1.89 12.87 27.28
C SER A 236 -0.98 11.72 27.74
N ALA A 237 0.27 11.73 27.29
CA ALA A 237 1.32 10.85 27.79
C ALA A 237 1.90 11.42 29.10
N THR A 238 2.42 10.55 29.97
CA THR A 238 3.00 10.94 31.26
C THR A 238 4.53 11.11 31.14
N LEU A 239 5.06 12.26 31.55
CA LEU A 239 6.51 12.50 31.62
C LEU A 239 7.17 11.62 32.69
N SER A 240 8.28 10.99 32.34
CA SER A 240 9.11 10.20 33.24
C SER A 240 9.84 11.08 34.27
N THR A 241 9.81 10.66 35.53
CA THR A 241 10.51 11.32 36.64
C THR A 241 12.00 10.96 36.71
N THR A 242 12.45 9.94 35.97
CA THR A 242 13.83 9.42 36.02
C THR A 242 14.60 9.59 34.72
N THR A 243 13.90 9.80 33.60
CA THR A 243 14.51 9.96 32.26
C THR A 243 13.97 11.22 31.60
N PRO A 244 14.76 12.30 31.46
CA PRO A 244 14.30 13.55 30.87
C PRO A 244 13.67 13.36 29.48
N ASN A 245 12.68 14.19 29.16
CA ASN A 245 11.96 14.23 27.88
C ASN A 245 11.39 12.87 27.42
N THR A 246 11.17 11.92 28.34
CA THR A 246 10.68 10.59 28.02
C THR A 246 9.22 10.48 28.48
N TRP A 247 8.31 10.28 27.54
CA TRP A 247 6.87 10.33 27.77
C TRP A 247 6.23 8.98 27.50
N THR A 248 5.40 8.47 28.41
CA THR A 248 4.72 7.19 28.26
C THR A 248 3.23 7.40 27.98
N ALA A 249 2.78 7.04 26.77
CA ALA A 249 1.36 6.84 26.50
C ALA A 249 0.93 5.52 27.13
N THR A 250 -0.15 5.54 27.93
CA THR A 250 -0.76 4.33 28.50
C THR A 250 -2.15 4.14 27.91
N TRP A 251 -2.30 3.13 27.07
CA TRP A 251 -3.52 2.85 26.33
C TRP A 251 -4.36 1.79 27.09
N PRO A 252 -5.56 2.15 27.60
CA PRO A 252 -6.44 1.19 28.27
C PRO A 252 -7.12 0.26 27.25
N LEU A 253 -6.67 -0.99 27.19
CA LEU A 253 -7.22 -2.04 26.32
C LEU A 253 -8.48 -2.71 26.88
N GLY A 254 -8.74 -2.53 28.19
CA GLY A 254 -9.80 -3.25 28.90
C GLY A 254 -9.50 -4.74 29.08
N ALA A 255 -10.30 -5.42 29.91
CA ALA A 255 -10.21 -6.87 30.11
C ALA A 255 -10.98 -7.63 29.01
N THR A 256 -10.41 -8.74 28.53
CA THR A 256 -11.07 -9.56 27.49
C THR A 256 -12.40 -10.11 28.00
N GLY A 257 -13.47 -9.97 27.21
CA GLY A 257 -14.83 -10.39 27.55
C GLY A 257 -15.65 -9.33 28.29
N SER A 258 -15.10 -8.15 28.58
CA SER A 258 -15.79 -7.09 29.35
C SER A 258 -16.84 -6.30 28.57
N GLY A 259 -16.93 -6.49 27.24
CA GLY A 259 -17.77 -5.69 26.34
C GLY A 259 -17.31 -4.24 26.14
N ASN A 260 -16.30 -3.79 26.90
CA ASN A 260 -15.70 -2.46 26.84
C ASN A 260 -14.24 -2.46 26.38
N GLU A 261 -13.72 -3.63 25.97
CA GLU A 261 -12.35 -3.82 25.52
C GLU A 261 -12.08 -3.22 24.13
N VAL A 262 -10.80 -3.02 23.82
CA VAL A 262 -10.31 -2.93 22.45
C VAL A 262 -10.25 -4.36 21.90
N LEU A 263 -10.96 -4.62 20.80
CA LEU A 263 -10.97 -5.94 20.15
C LEU A 263 -9.59 -6.29 19.58
N ASP A 264 -9.37 -7.58 19.28
CA ASP A 264 -8.12 -8.00 18.67
C ASP A 264 -8.00 -7.53 17.21
N GLY A 265 -6.75 -7.34 16.76
CA GLY A 265 -6.47 -6.49 15.60
C GLY A 265 -5.11 -5.81 15.61
N THR A 266 -4.73 -5.24 14.47
CA THR A 266 -3.58 -4.32 14.39
C THR A 266 -4.05 -2.86 14.41
N TYR A 267 -3.36 -2.06 15.22
CA TYR A 267 -3.66 -0.67 15.52
C TYR A 267 -2.42 0.21 15.40
N GLN A 268 -2.63 1.50 15.17
CA GLN A 268 -1.62 2.54 15.18
C GLN A 268 -1.82 3.45 16.39
N VAL A 269 -0.79 3.55 17.23
CA VAL A 269 -0.73 4.54 18.32
C VAL A 269 0.10 5.72 17.83
N ILE A 270 -0.55 6.85 17.63
CA ILE A 270 0.03 8.08 17.07
C ILE A 270 0.19 9.11 18.18
N ALA A 271 1.36 9.74 18.28
CA ALA A 271 1.61 10.82 19.23
C ALA A 271 2.23 12.06 18.58
N GLN A 272 1.99 13.22 19.18
CA GLN A 272 2.60 14.51 18.86
C GLN A 272 3.06 15.20 20.15
N ALA A 273 4.22 15.86 20.09
CA ALA A 273 4.72 16.70 21.16
C ALA A 273 4.36 18.17 20.93
N PHE A 274 4.20 18.93 22.02
CA PHE A 274 3.74 20.32 22.03
C PHE A 274 4.65 21.15 22.95
N ASP A 275 4.95 22.39 22.55
CA ASP A 275 5.65 23.35 23.42
C ASP A 275 4.68 24.09 24.37
N ALA A 276 5.23 24.97 25.20
CA ALA A 276 4.45 25.80 26.13
C ALA A 276 3.55 26.86 25.44
N ARG A 277 3.61 26.98 24.10
CA ARG A 277 2.73 27.82 23.27
C ARG A 277 1.63 26.97 22.60
N SER A 278 1.53 25.68 22.92
CA SER A 278 0.67 24.68 22.28
C SER A 278 0.95 24.48 20.79
N ILE A 279 2.17 24.75 20.33
CA ILE A 279 2.60 24.48 18.95
C ILE A 279 3.03 23.01 18.84
N ALA A 280 2.34 22.28 17.96
CA ALA A 280 2.60 20.88 17.70
C ALA A 280 3.87 20.68 16.85
N GLY A 281 4.65 19.66 17.19
CA GLY A 281 5.65 19.09 16.30
C GLY A 281 5.15 17.87 15.50
N ASP A 282 6.09 17.04 15.07
CA ASP A 282 5.86 15.98 14.11
C ASP A 282 5.17 14.77 14.76
N ALA A 283 4.19 14.22 14.04
CA ALA A 283 3.51 13.00 14.47
C ALA A 283 4.41 11.79 14.23
N LYS A 284 4.55 10.94 15.25
CA LYS A 284 5.18 9.62 15.14
C LYS A 284 4.19 8.54 15.56
N LEU A 285 4.30 7.37 14.93
CA LEU A 285 3.42 6.23 15.17
C LEU A 285 4.20 5.02 15.69
N ALA A 286 3.55 4.21 16.52
CA ALA A 286 3.89 2.83 16.81
C ALA A 286 2.78 1.92 16.30
N SER A 287 3.13 0.71 15.88
CA SER A 287 2.16 -0.35 15.57
C SER A 287 1.97 -1.25 16.78
N VAL A 288 0.73 -1.50 17.17
CA VAL A 288 0.39 -2.42 18.27
C VAL A 288 -0.59 -3.46 17.73
N THR A 289 -0.20 -4.73 17.77
CA THR A 289 -1.05 -5.86 17.39
C THR A 289 -1.56 -6.55 18.65
N LEU A 290 -2.88 -6.61 18.78
CA LEU A 290 -3.60 -7.33 19.81
C LEU A 290 -4.03 -8.68 19.25
N ASN A 291 -3.74 -9.76 19.98
CA ASN A 291 -4.14 -11.15 19.70
C ASN A 291 -4.28 -11.86 21.05
N ARG A 292 -5.11 -11.28 21.93
CA ARG A 292 -5.28 -11.63 23.33
C ARG A 292 -6.24 -12.81 23.52
N ARG A 293 -7.10 -13.07 22.54
CA ARG A 293 -8.23 -14.01 22.61
C ARG A 293 -8.44 -14.69 21.26
N ARG A 294 -9.10 -15.85 21.26
CA ARG A 294 -9.72 -16.39 20.03
C ARG A 294 -10.93 -15.53 19.63
N PRO A 295 -11.38 -15.57 18.36
CA PRO A 295 -12.42 -14.67 17.89
C PRO A 295 -13.73 -14.78 18.67
N TYR A 296 -14.49 -13.70 18.69
CA TYR A 296 -15.88 -13.75 19.16
C TYR A 296 -16.78 -14.52 18.19
N ALA A 297 -17.88 -15.04 18.73
CA ALA A 297 -18.93 -15.63 17.92
C ALA A 297 -19.53 -14.56 16.99
N PRO A 298 -19.78 -14.86 15.70
CA PRO A 298 -20.36 -13.89 14.77
C PRO A 298 -21.64 -13.23 15.34
N PRO A 299 -21.83 -11.91 15.19
CA PRO A 299 -22.87 -11.18 15.94
C PRO A 299 -24.32 -11.62 15.67
N SER A 300 -24.56 -12.29 14.54
CA SER A 300 -25.83 -12.91 14.19
C SER A 300 -25.60 -14.21 13.41
N LEU A 301 -26.61 -15.08 13.37
CA LEU A 301 -26.74 -16.15 12.38
C LEU A 301 -28.25 -16.37 12.16
N ALA A 302 -28.65 -16.49 10.90
CA ALA A 302 -29.99 -16.89 10.49
C ALA A 302 -29.92 -17.67 9.18
N GLY A 303 -30.95 -18.45 8.88
CA GLY A 303 -31.04 -19.18 7.63
C GLY A 303 -32.22 -20.14 7.61
N GLY A 304 -32.32 -20.92 6.56
CA GLY A 304 -33.39 -21.90 6.43
C GLY A 304 -33.42 -22.60 5.08
N TYR A 305 -34.36 -23.53 4.92
CA TYR A 305 -34.48 -24.28 3.69
C TYR A 305 -34.98 -23.40 2.54
N ASN A 306 -34.29 -23.52 1.41
CA ASN A 306 -34.73 -22.97 0.15
C ASN A 306 -35.02 -24.14 -0.79
N SER A 307 -36.26 -24.23 -1.28
CA SER A 307 -36.74 -25.26 -2.20
C SER A 307 -36.88 -24.80 -3.65
N ARG A 308 -36.73 -23.49 -3.94
CA ARG A 308 -36.87 -22.92 -5.29
C ARG A 308 -35.91 -23.58 -6.29
N LEU A 309 -34.67 -23.80 -5.85
CA LEU A 309 -33.55 -24.27 -6.68
C LEU A 309 -33.03 -25.63 -6.17
N GLY A 310 -33.97 -26.53 -5.83
CA GLY A 310 -33.68 -27.79 -5.14
C GLY A 310 -33.43 -27.61 -3.64
N LEU A 311 -33.56 -28.70 -2.86
CA LEU A 311 -33.43 -28.69 -1.40
C LEU A 311 -32.02 -28.24 -0.98
N THR A 312 -31.94 -27.03 -0.42
CA THR A 312 -30.70 -26.42 0.09
C THR A 312 -30.97 -25.62 1.35
N VAL A 313 -29.94 -25.29 2.13
CA VAL A 313 -30.07 -24.38 3.27
C VAL A 313 -29.26 -23.12 2.98
N ASP A 314 -29.93 -21.97 2.84
CA ASP A 314 -29.28 -20.66 2.74
C ASP A 314 -29.04 -20.11 4.16
N LEU A 315 -27.80 -19.75 4.49
CA LEU A 315 -27.37 -19.20 5.79
C LEU A 315 -26.74 -17.81 5.61
N SER A 316 -26.95 -16.90 6.57
CA SER A 316 -26.20 -15.63 6.62
C SER A 316 -25.97 -15.10 8.05
N TRP A 317 -24.87 -14.37 8.23
CA TRP A 317 -24.41 -13.79 9.49
C TRP A 317 -23.93 -12.34 9.28
N SER A 318 -23.74 -11.62 10.38
CA SER A 318 -23.06 -10.32 10.41
C SER A 318 -21.55 -10.52 10.54
N LEU A 319 -20.75 -9.60 9.97
CA LEU A 319 -19.30 -9.60 10.19
C LEU A 319 -18.95 -9.37 11.66
N ASN A 320 -17.86 -9.99 12.11
CA ASN A 320 -17.19 -9.65 13.36
C ASN A 320 -16.59 -8.23 13.29
N SER A 321 -16.48 -7.57 14.45
CA SER A 321 -15.88 -6.23 14.58
C SER A 321 -14.36 -6.26 14.88
N GLU A 322 -13.79 -7.45 15.08
CA GLU A 322 -12.35 -7.71 15.23
C GLU A 322 -11.62 -7.44 13.90
N ARG A 323 -10.38 -6.96 13.96
CA ARG A 323 -9.62 -6.54 12.75
C ARG A 323 -8.66 -7.59 12.21
N ASP A 324 -8.50 -8.72 12.91
CA ASP A 324 -7.57 -9.81 12.59
C ASP A 324 -8.27 -11.09 12.10
N ILE A 325 -9.58 -11.02 11.82
CA ILE A 325 -10.35 -12.13 11.24
C ILE A 325 -9.75 -12.56 9.91
N ALA A 326 -9.29 -13.81 9.88
CA ALA A 326 -8.77 -14.51 8.71
C ALA A 326 -9.86 -15.17 7.88
N GLY A 327 -11.07 -15.38 8.43
CA GLY A 327 -12.19 -15.96 7.70
C GLY A 327 -13.28 -16.56 8.58
N TYR A 328 -14.19 -17.31 7.94
CA TYR A 328 -15.28 -18.04 8.61
C TYR A 328 -15.31 -19.52 8.22
N ARG A 329 -15.92 -20.33 9.08
CA ARG A 329 -16.35 -21.71 8.78
C ARG A 329 -17.77 -21.93 9.25
N VAL A 330 -18.51 -22.71 8.47
CA VAL A 330 -19.90 -23.10 8.75
C VAL A 330 -19.98 -24.61 8.83
N TYR A 331 -20.61 -25.08 9.90
CA TYR A 331 -20.80 -26.49 10.23
C TYR A 331 -22.29 -26.82 10.34
N TRP A 332 -22.69 -27.96 9.80
CA TRP A 332 -23.88 -28.67 10.25
C TRP A 332 -23.49 -29.47 11.49
N THR A 333 -24.11 -29.19 12.64
CA THR A 333 -23.71 -29.74 13.94
C THR A 333 -24.43 -31.07 14.24
N GLY A 334 -24.48 -31.97 13.26
CA GLY A 334 -25.12 -33.28 13.36
C GLY A 334 -26.59 -33.27 13.80
N LEU A 335 -27.04 -34.40 14.33
CA LEU A 335 -28.38 -34.59 14.90
C LEU A 335 -28.46 -34.29 16.41
N ASP A 336 -27.33 -34.25 17.10
CA ASP A 336 -27.25 -33.87 18.52
C ASP A 336 -27.29 -32.35 18.71
N GLY A 337 -26.93 -31.58 17.68
CA GLY A 337 -26.88 -30.14 17.74
C GLY A 337 -25.68 -29.63 18.54
N VAL A 338 -24.56 -30.35 18.58
CA VAL A 338 -23.39 -29.97 19.40
C VAL A 338 -22.12 -29.96 18.55
N LEU A 339 -21.57 -28.78 18.30
CA LEU A 339 -20.31 -28.64 17.58
C LEU A 339 -19.16 -29.28 18.36
N GLY A 340 -18.39 -30.14 17.69
CA GLY A 340 -17.26 -30.86 18.28
C GLY A 340 -17.61 -32.27 18.79
N SER A 341 -18.83 -32.76 18.54
CA SER A 341 -19.23 -34.13 18.89
C SER A 341 -18.65 -35.20 17.95
N GLY A 342 -18.10 -34.79 16.81
CA GLY A 342 -17.44 -35.68 15.84
C GLY A 342 -18.39 -36.24 14.76
N ILE A 343 -19.67 -35.87 14.79
CA ILE A 343 -20.62 -36.07 13.68
C ILE A 343 -20.87 -34.78 12.87
N ASP A 344 -20.09 -33.74 13.13
CA ASP A 344 -20.15 -32.44 12.44
C ASP A 344 -19.71 -32.54 10.98
N VAL A 345 -20.42 -31.86 10.08
CA VAL A 345 -20.03 -31.72 8.68
C VAL A 345 -19.70 -30.27 8.39
N ARG A 346 -18.48 -30.00 7.92
CA ARG A 346 -18.10 -28.65 7.48
C ARG A 346 -18.68 -28.35 6.09
N VAL A 347 -19.67 -27.47 6.08
CA VAL A 347 -20.45 -27.07 4.90
C VAL A 347 -19.67 -26.06 4.08
N CYS A 348 -19.19 -24.98 4.72
CA CYS A 348 -18.49 -23.90 4.05
C CYS A 348 -17.17 -23.53 4.77
N PRO A 349 -16.03 -23.48 4.06
CA PRO A 349 -15.79 -24.17 2.80
C PRO A 349 -15.80 -25.68 3.02
N ALA A 350 -16.17 -26.45 1.99
CA ALA A 350 -16.07 -27.90 1.99
C ALA A 350 -14.64 -28.36 2.38
N LEU A 351 -14.52 -29.57 2.93
CA LEU A 351 -13.25 -30.08 3.50
C LEU A 351 -12.23 -30.49 2.42
N LEU A 352 -11.63 -29.49 1.77
CA LEU A 352 -10.49 -29.64 0.86
C LEU A 352 -9.15 -29.67 1.61
N ALA A 353 -9.05 -28.90 2.70
CA ALA A 353 -7.89 -28.86 3.59
C ALA A 353 -8.29 -28.44 5.01
N SER A 354 -7.43 -28.74 6.00
CA SER A 354 -7.57 -28.22 7.37
C SER A 354 -7.37 -26.70 7.46
N THR A 355 -6.77 -26.08 6.45
CA THR A 355 -6.45 -24.64 6.40
C THR A 355 -7.47 -23.79 5.62
N SER A 356 -8.45 -24.38 4.94
CA SER A 356 -9.40 -23.59 4.15
C SER A 356 -10.40 -22.83 5.04
N THR A 357 -10.70 -21.59 4.66
CA THR A 357 -11.69 -20.69 5.27
C THR A 357 -12.51 -20.01 4.18
N LEU A 358 -13.68 -19.49 4.53
CA LEU A 358 -14.33 -18.43 3.74
C LEU A 358 -13.55 -17.12 3.91
N ALA A 359 -13.60 -16.21 2.94
CA ALA A 359 -12.95 -14.91 3.06
C ALA A 359 -13.52 -14.11 4.24
N PRO A 360 -12.75 -13.21 4.88
CA PRO A 360 -13.19 -12.48 6.06
C PRO A 360 -14.31 -11.46 5.80
N THR A 361 -14.63 -11.18 4.53
CA THR A 361 -15.80 -10.38 4.11
C THR A 361 -17.04 -11.22 3.80
N THR A 362 -16.95 -12.56 3.81
CA THR A 362 -18.07 -13.45 3.51
C THR A 362 -19.07 -13.48 4.66
N THR A 363 -20.34 -13.24 4.35
CA THR A 363 -21.46 -13.16 5.31
C THR A 363 -22.58 -14.16 5.03
N ASN A 364 -22.34 -15.11 4.11
CA ASN A 364 -23.32 -16.12 3.72
C ASN A 364 -22.66 -17.46 3.33
N CYS A 365 -23.46 -18.51 3.37
CA CYS A 365 -23.11 -19.87 2.97
C CYS A 365 -24.39 -20.56 2.49
N THR A 366 -24.28 -21.44 1.49
CA THR A 366 -25.38 -22.35 1.13
C THR A 366 -24.91 -23.78 1.38
N ASP A 367 -25.69 -24.55 2.14
CA ASP A 367 -25.59 -26.00 2.15
C ASP A 367 -26.30 -26.55 0.90
N PHE A 368 -25.52 -27.16 0.02
CA PHE A 368 -26.00 -27.71 -1.25
C PHE A 368 -26.56 -29.14 -1.12
N LEU A 369 -26.21 -29.85 -0.04
CA LEU A 369 -26.55 -31.25 0.18
C LEU A 369 -26.96 -31.48 1.65
N PRO A 370 -27.97 -30.74 2.16
CA PRO A 370 -28.39 -30.88 3.55
C PRO A 370 -28.85 -32.32 3.82
N THR A 371 -28.29 -32.93 4.87
CA THR A 371 -28.47 -34.37 5.17
C THR A 371 -29.92 -34.74 5.51
N ILE A 372 -30.71 -33.77 5.97
CA ILE A 372 -32.13 -33.90 6.31
C ILE A 372 -32.91 -32.67 5.81
N SER A 373 -34.24 -32.77 5.77
CA SER A 373 -35.17 -31.67 5.47
C SER A 373 -36.00 -31.21 6.70
N GLY A 374 -35.67 -31.76 7.87
CA GLY A 374 -36.33 -31.48 9.15
C GLY A 374 -35.63 -30.40 9.98
N LEU A 375 -36.05 -30.25 11.24
CA LEU A 375 -35.38 -29.38 12.19
C LEU A 375 -33.90 -29.77 12.32
N THR A 376 -33.01 -28.81 12.10
CA THR A 376 -31.56 -29.05 12.05
C THR A 376 -30.80 -27.84 12.61
N LYS A 377 -29.56 -28.02 13.05
CA LYS A 377 -28.75 -26.96 13.67
C LYS A 377 -27.46 -26.74 12.86
N TYR A 378 -27.17 -25.46 12.60
CA TYR A 378 -25.92 -25.02 12.00
C TYR A 378 -25.18 -24.08 12.96
N SER A 379 -23.86 -24.12 12.93
CA SER A 379 -22.98 -23.19 13.65
C SER A 379 -22.03 -22.51 12.69
N VAL A 380 -21.79 -21.21 12.90
CA VAL A 380 -20.72 -20.44 12.27
C VAL A 380 -19.67 -20.07 13.31
N VAL A 381 -18.40 -20.22 12.96
CA VAL A 381 -17.26 -19.73 13.75
C VAL A 381 -16.45 -18.75 12.90
N ALA A 382 -15.97 -17.69 13.54
CA ALA A 382 -14.92 -16.84 12.98
C ALA A 382 -13.54 -17.48 13.26
N LEU A 383 -12.55 -17.16 12.42
CA LEU A 383 -11.18 -17.61 12.56
C LEU A 383 -10.21 -16.45 12.54
N ASP A 384 -9.17 -16.53 13.36
CA ASP A 384 -7.99 -15.68 13.32
C ASP A 384 -6.74 -16.52 13.09
N ARG A 385 -5.56 -15.93 13.34
CA ARG A 385 -4.32 -16.68 13.53
C ARG A 385 -3.87 -16.56 14.96
N ASP A 386 -3.45 -17.67 15.55
CA ASP A 386 -2.79 -17.67 16.85
C ASP A 386 -1.39 -17.00 16.79
N PRO A 387 -0.70 -16.80 17.93
CA PRO A 387 0.65 -16.21 17.95
C PRO A 387 1.73 -17.03 17.21
N ALA A 388 1.48 -18.28 16.85
CA ALA A 388 2.36 -19.12 16.02
C ALA A 388 2.00 -19.04 14.52
N GLY A 389 0.95 -18.29 14.15
CA GLY A 389 0.45 -18.10 12.80
C GLY A 389 -0.53 -19.18 12.32
N ALA A 390 -0.89 -20.16 13.17
CA ALA A 390 -1.83 -21.22 12.84
C ALA A 390 -3.27 -20.71 12.92
N LEU A 391 -4.17 -21.24 12.08
CA LEU A 391 -5.58 -20.85 12.13
C LEU A 391 -6.24 -21.40 13.40
N ARG A 392 -6.96 -20.54 14.11
CA ARG A 392 -7.67 -20.86 15.35
C ARG A 392 -9.14 -20.47 15.21
N GLU A 393 -10.03 -21.37 15.64
CA GLU A 393 -11.48 -21.13 15.63
C GLU A 393 -11.91 -20.41 16.92
N GLY A 394 -12.84 -19.47 16.77
CA GLY A 394 -13.41 -18.67 17.85
C GLY A 394 -14.53 -19.35 18.62
N ASP A 395 -15.31 -18.54 19.33
CA ASP A 395 -16.60 -18.99 19.88
C ASP A 395 -17.60 -19.23 18.73
N GLU A 396 -18.57 -20.14 18.93
CA GLU A 396 -19.58 -20.45 17.92
C GLU A 396 -20.84 -19.56 18.03
N ARG A 397 -21.45 -19.27 16.88
CA ARG A 397 -22.83 -18.79 16.80
C ARG A 397 -23.70 -19.85 16.12
N SER A 398 -24.63 -20.43 16.87
CA SER A 398 -25.56 -21.43 16.34
C SER A 398 -26.92 -20.86 15.97
N TYR A 399 -27.60 -21.54 15.05
CA TYR A 399 -29.00 -21.30 14.68
C TYR A 399 -29.73 -22.61 14.36
N TRP A 400 -30.99 -22.71 14.77
CA TRP A 400 -31.88 -23.83 14.42
C TRP A 400 -32.66 -23.48 13.15
N VAL A 401 -32.34 -24.19 12.07
CA VAL A 401 -33.11 -24.18 10.83
C VAL A 401 -34.34 -25.05 11.03
N GLY A 402 -35.53 -24.43 11.00
CA GLY A 402 -36.81 -25.12 11.05
C GLY A 402 -37.04 -26.01 9.82
N ALA A 403 -38.04 -26.90 9.89
CA ALA A 403 -38.40 -27.75 8.76
C ALA A 403 -38.82 -26.95 7.51
N LEU A 404 -38.72 -27.57 6.34
CA LEU A 404 -39.08 -26.96 5.05
C LEU A 404 -40.49 -26.33 5.07
N GLY A 405 -40.59 -25.05 4.73
CA GLY A 405 -41.81 -24.26 4.79
C GLY A 405 -42.52 -24.06 3.45
N THR A 406 -43.68 -23.40 3.50
CA THR A 406 -44.37 -22.88 2.30
C THR A 406 -43.69 -21.59 1.84
N ARG A 407 -43.34 -21.52 0.55
CA ARG A 407 -42.69 -20.34 -0.04
C ARG A 407 -43.60 -19.10 0.02
N PRO A 408 -43.04 -17.88 0.21
CA PRO A 408 -43.79 -16.64 0.05
C PRO A 408 -44.29 -16.48 -1.40
N ALA A 409 -45.31 -15.65 -1.58
CA ALA A 409 -45.73 -15.27 -2.93
C ALA A 409 -44.61 -14.49 -3.65
N PRO A 410 -44.55 -14.50 -5.00
CA PRO A 410 -43.69 -13.60 -5.74
C PRO A 410 -44.01 -12.13 -5.40
N PRO A 411 -43.03 -11.20 -5.49
CA PRO A 411 -43.31 -9.77 -5.44
C PRO A 411 -44.34 -9.37 -6.51
N THR A 412 -45.02 -8.24 -6.35
CA THR A 412 -46.14 -7.84 -7.22
C THR A 412 -45.86 -6.56 -8.02
N GLY A 413 -46.76 -6.25 -8.96
CA GLY A 413 -46.64 -5.11 -9.87
C GLY A 413 -45.60 -5.33 -10.99
N PRO A 414 -45.46 -4.38 -11.93
CA PRO A 414 -44.41 -4.43 -12.94
C PRO A 414 -43.05 -4.18 -12.28
N LEU A 415 -42.13 -5.14 -12.40
CA LEU A 415 -40.72 -4.90 -12.10
C LEU A 415 -40.22 -3.79 -13.04
N SER A 416 -39.77 -2.68 -12.45
CA SER A 416 -39.39 -1.48 -13.18
C SER A 416 -37.91 -1.20 -12.98
N ALA A 417 -37.23 -0.70 -14.02
CA ALA A 417 -35.83 -0.27 -13.96
C ALA A 417 -35.71 1.16 -14.49
N THR A 418 -35.02 2.01 -13.74
CA THR A 418 -34.63 3.37 -14.16
C THR A 418 -33.12 3.54 -14.04
N THR A 419 -32.55 4.55 -14.69
CA THR A 419 -31.12 4.91 -14.52
C THR A 419 -30.99 6.01 -13.47
N VAL A 420 -30.14 5.80 -12.47
CA VAL A 420 -29.75 6.80 -11.46
C VAL A 420 -28.23 6.76 -11.29
N ASP A 421 -27.55 7.86 -11.60
CA ASP A 421 -26.08 7.99 -11.63
C ASP A 421 -25.40 6.90 -12.51
N GLU A 422 -25.93 6.67 -13.72
CA GLU A 422 -25.43 5.67 -14.69
C GLU A 422 -25.54 4.20 -14.20
N LYS A 423 -26.40 3.93 -13.22
CA LYS A 423 -26.66 2.58 -12.68
C LYS A 423 -28.13 2.21 -12.70
N ALA A 424 -28.42 0.92 -12.81
CA ALA A 424 -29.77 0.38 -12.68
C ALA A 424 -30.34 0.68 -11.28
N ASN A 425 -31.55 1.21 -11.23
CA ASN A 425 -32.33 1.43 -10.03
C ASN A 425 -33.68 0.72 -10.22
N LEU A 426 -33.86 -0.39 -9.52
CA LEU A 426 -35.01 -1.28 -9.61
C LEU A 426 -36.10 -0.88 -8.61
N SER A 427 -37.36 -1.04 -8.99
CA SER A 427 -38.51 -0.91 -8.09
C SER A 427 -39.61 -1.93 -8.38
N TRP A 428 -40.29 -2.37 -7.32
CA TRP A 428 -41.34 -3.39 -7.35
C TRP A 428 -42.35 -3.16 -6.20
N SER A 429 -43.42 -3.97 -6.14
CA SER A 429 -44.34 -3.98 -5.00
C SER A 429 -44.15 -5.25 -4.13
N PRO A 430 -44.49 -5.22 -2.82
CA PRO A 430 -44.38 -6.38 -1.95
C PRO A 430 -45.19 -7.60 -2.43
N PRO A 431 -44.86 -8.82 -1.98
CA PRO A 431 -45.64 -10.01 -2.28
C PRO A 431 -47.00 -9.97 -1.58
N ALA A 432 -48.01 -10.62 -2.17
CA ALA A 432 -49.36 -10.68 -1.61
C ALA A 432 -49.48 -11.50 -0.30
N SER A 433 -48.49 -12.35 -0.01
CA SER A 433 -48.41 -13.15 1.21
C SER A 433 -46.97 -13.58 1.51
N GLY A 434 -46.71 -14.00 2.76
CA GLY A 434 -45.43 -14.61 3.16
C GLY A 434 -44.35 -13.66 3.71
N SER A 435 -44.71 -12.41 4.05
CA SER A 435 -43.92 -11.48 4.88
C SER A 435 -42.39 -11.55 4.72
N PRO A 436 -41.84 -11.02 3.61
CA PRO A 436 -40.40 -11.08 3.37
C PRO A 436 -39.59 -10.34 4.44
N ILE A 437 -38.37 -10.82 4.70
CA ILE A 437 -37.34 -10.12 5.48
C ILE A 437 -36.35 -9.38 4.58
N PHE A 438 -36.15 -9.88 3.34
CA PHE A 438 -35.40 -9.22 2.27
C PHE A 438 -35.87 -9.71 0.90
N TYR A 439 -35.39 -9.05 -0.16
CA TYR A 439 -35.53 -9.49 -1.55
C TYR A 439 -34.16 -9.88 -2.11
N ARG A 440 -34.11 -10.89 -2.97
CA ARG A 440 -32.88 -11.28 -3.66
C ARG A 440 -32.95 -10.85 -5.13
N ILE A 441 -31.87 -10.23 -5.59
CA ILE A 441 -31.71 -9.70 -6.94
C ILE A 441 -30.88 -10.72 -7.74
N TYR A 442 -31.40 -11.09 -8.90
CA TYR A 442 -30.70 -11.90 -9.90
C TYR A 442 -30.41 -11.04 -11.13
N ARG A 443 -29.29 -11.29 -11.80
CA ARG A 443 -28.87 -10.57 -13.01
C ARG A 443 -28.43 -11.54 -14.10
N ASP A 444 -28.93 -11.33 -15.31
CA ASP A 444 -28.66 -12.10 -16.54
C ASP A 444 -29.05 -13.59 -16.49
N GLY A 445 -29.86 -13.98 -15.49
CA GLY A 445 -30.45 -15.30 -15.33
C GLY A 445 -31.26 -15.40 -14.03
N THR A 446 -31.65 -16.61 -13.62
CA THR A 446 -32.36 -16.84 -12.35
C THR A 446 -31.89 -18.07 -11.57
N ASP A 447 -30.81 -18.72 -12.00
CA ASP A 447 -30.17 -19.84 -11.31
C ASP A 447 -29.38 -19.36 -10.10
N ARG A 448 -28.88 -20.29 -9.27
CA ARG A 448 -28.18 -19.95 -8.03
C ARG A 448 -26.88 -19.16 -8.28
N GLY A 449 -26.25 -19.35 -9.43
CA GLY A 449 -25.06 -18.60 -9.86
C GLY A 449 -25.36 -17.16 -10.27
N ASP A 450 -26.60 -16.86 -10.67
CA ASP A 450 -27.04 -15.55 -11.18
C ASP A 450 -27.49 -14.62 -10.04
N ARG A 451 -27.40 -15.10 -8.79
CA ARG A 451 -27.66 -14.33 -7.56
C ARG A 451 -26.65 -13.20 -7.45
N TYR A 452 -27.09 -11.98 -7.77
CA TYR A 452 -26.21 -10.81 -7.84
C TYR A 452 -26.10 -10.08 -6.50
N ASP A 453 -27.24 -9.81 -5.85
CA ASP A 453 -27.28 -9.08 -4.58
C ASP A 453 -28.57 -9.40 -3.78
N ARG A 454 -28.74 -8.76 -2.61
CA ARG A 454 -29.99 -8.73 -1.84
C ARG A 454 -30.23 -7.36 -1.22
N THR A 455 -31.49 -7.03 -0.93
CA THR A 455 -31.78 -5.88 -0.06
C THR A 455 -31.34 -6.17 1.38
N ALA A 456 -30.92 -5.14 2.11
CA ALA A 456 -30.58 -5.27 3.54
C ALA A 456 -31.83 -5.34 4.45
N THR A 457 -33.00 -4.98 3.91
CA THR A 457 -34.29 -4.87 4.61
C THR A 457 -35.43 -5.23 3.66
N THR A 458 -36.67 -5.03 4.10
CA THR A 458 -37.90 -5.15 3.30
C THR A 458 -38.14 -4.02 2.30
N ALA A 459 -37.14 -3.17 2.03
CA ALA A 459 -37.22 -2.13 1.01
C ALA A 459 -37.54 -2.72 -0.38
N THR A 460 -38.47 -2.10 -1.11
CA THR A 460 -38.88 -2.52 -2.47
C THR A 460 -38.22 -1.70 -3.58
N THR A 461 -37.01 -1.21 -3.29
CA THR A 461 -36.13 -0.53 -4.22
C THR A 461 -34.69 -1.01 -4.00
N TRP A 462 -33.90 -1.06 -5.06
CA TRP A 462 -32.49 -1.44 -5.01
C TRP A 462 -31.74 -0.75 -6.15
N LYS A 463 -30.51 -0.32 -5.89
CA LYS A 463 -29.63 0.32 -6.89
C LYS A 463 -28.39 -0.53 -7.07
N ASP A 464 -28.03 -0.82 -8.31
CA ASP A 464 -26.83 -1.59 -8.61
C ASP A 464 -25.59 -0.84 -8.09
N GLY A 465 -24.71 -1.55 -7.39
CA GLY A 465 -23.43 -1.03 -6.93
C GLY A 465 -22.46 -0.76 -8.09
N GLN A 466 -22.59 -1.49 -9.20
CA GLN A 466 -21.75 -1.37 -10.38
C GLN A 466 -22.56 -0.80 -11.56
N GLY A 467 -22.05 0.30 -12.14
CA GLY A 467 -22.54 0.77 -13.44
C GLY A 467 -21.97 -0.08 -14.57
N GLY A 468 -22.50 0.09 -15.78
CA GLY A 468 -22.05 -0.66 -16.95
C GLY A 468 -22.43 0.02 -18.27
N THR A 469 -21.80 -0.44 -19.35
CA THR A 469 -22.12 -0.02 -20.73
C THR A 469 -22.91 -1.07 -21.51
N VAL A 470 -23.30 -2.15 -20.82
CA VAL A 470 -24.04 -3.30 -21.38
C VAL A 470 -25.44 -3.33 -20.77
N PHE A 471 -26.42 -3.78 -21.54
CA PHE A 471 -27.76 -4.03 -21.00
C PHE A 471 -27.72 -5.24 -20.06
N HIS A 472 -28.56 -5.22 -19.03
CA HIS A 472 -28.71 -6.34 -18.10
C HIS A 472 -30.18 -6.66 -17.91
N ASP A 473 -30.50 -7.95 -17.80
CA ASP A 473 -31.84 -8.41 -17.45
C ASP A 473 -31.86 -8.73 -15.94
N TYR A 474 -32.84 -8.19 -15.20
CA TYR A 474 -32.96 -8.37 -13.76
C TYR A 474 -34.23 -9.10 -13.36
N TRP A 475 -34.12 -9.93 -12.32
CA TRP A 475 -35.24 -10.60 -11.67
C TRP A 475 -35.18 -10.44 -10.16
N ILE A 476 -36.33 -10.50 -9.49
CA ILE A 476 -36.43 -10.32 -8.04
C ILE A 476 -37.30 -11.41 -7.41
N THR A 477 -36.81 -12.02 -6.34
CA THR A 477 -37.57 -12.93 -5.46
C THR A 477 -37.76 -12.31 -4.07
N ALA A 478 -38.83 -12.69 -3.38
CA ALA A 478 -39.05 -12.40 -1.96
C ALA A 478 -38.50 -13.56 -1.11
N VAL A 479 -37.90 -13.24 0.04
CA VAL A 479 -37.37 -14.25 0.98
C VAL A 479 -37.96 -14.02 2.38
N ASP A 480 -38.61 -15.04 2.93
CA ASP A 480 -39.28 -14.99 4.23
C ASP A 480 -38.33 -15.23 5.43
N SER A 481 -38.86 -15.14 6.65
CA SER A 481 -38.09 -15.33 7.89
C SER A 481 -37.57 -16.76 8.11
N ALA A 482 -38.08 -17.73 7.36
CA ALA A 482 -37.58 -19.12 7.30
C ALA A 482 -36.72 -19.38 6.05
N TYR A 483 -36.31 -18.30 5.35
CA TYR A 483 -35.48 -18.29 4.15
C TYR A 483 -36.08 -19.01 2.93
N ASN A 484 -37.38 -19.31 2.94
CA ASN A 484 -38.05 -19.79 1.73
C ASN A 484 -38.09 -18.65 0.71
N GLU A 485 -37.71 -18.96 -0.53
CA GLU A 485 -37.59 -18.00 -1.62
C GLU A 485 -38.76 -18.14 -2.61
N SER A 486 -39.49 -17.06 -2.88
CA SER A 486 -40.60 -17.03 -3.84
C SER A 486 -40.16 -17.30 -5.28
N ASP A 487 -41.12 -17.43 -6.19
CA ASP A 487 -40.79 -17.37 -7.62
C ASP A 487 -40.34 -15.96 -8.03
N PRO A 488 -39.50 -15.83 -9.08
CA PRO A 488 -38.99 -14.55 -9.51
C PRO A 488 -40.05 -13.78 -10.31
N ILE A 489 -40.09 -12.46 -10.13
CA ILE A 489 -40.65 -11.56 -11.15
C ILE A 489 -39.55 -11.03 -12.05
N GLY A 490 -39.89 -10.80 -13.32
CA GLY A 490 -38.96 -10.34 -14.37
C GLY A 490 -39.01 -11.22 -15.63
N PRO A 491 -38.11 -11.00 -16.60
CA PRO A 491 -37.07 -9.98 -16.56
C PRO A 491 -37.62 -8.55 -16.63
N VAL A 492 -36.91 -7.61 -16.04
CA VAL A 492 -36.86 -6.23 -16.55
C VAL A 492 -35.52 -6.01 -17.22
N ARG A 493 -35.50 -5.43 -18.42
CA ARG A 493 -34.27 -5.03 -19.07
C ARG A 493 -33.90 -3.61 -18.65
N TRP A 494 -32.71 -3.44 -18.11
CA TRP A 494 -32.07 -2.14 -17.98
C TRP A 494 -31.12 -1.90 -19.16
N THR A 495 -31.10 -0.67 -19.64
CA THR A 495 -30.11 -0.15 -20.60
C THR A 495 -29.48 1.11 -19.98
N PRO A 496 -28.15 1.29 -20.08
CA PRO A 496 -27.45 2.46 -19.54
C PRO A 496 -28.06 3.81 -19.96
#